data_AF-A0A660LUE3-F1
#
_entry.id   AF-A0A660LUE3-F1
#
_cell.length_a   1.000
_cell.length_b   1.000
_cell.length_c   1.000
_cell.angle_alpha   90.00
_cell.angle_beta   90.00
_cell.angle_gamma   90.00
#
_symmetry.space_group_name_H-M   'P 1'
#
loop_
_entity.id
_entity.type
_entity.pdbx_description
1 polymer ?
#
loop_
_entity_poly.entity_id
_entity_poly.type
_entity_poly.pdbx_seq_one_letter_code
_entity_poly.pdbx_strand_id
1 'polypeptide(L)'
;MRFFALLLAAFLNLASAAQGENLSSAASTDAAKKAKFELLKLSEYKGQNVGGWLASEKLDGVRAYWDGRNLRSRNGKILAAPEGWSAHFPPFALDGELYTARGEFEKIQSIVMDKTPSVAAWSEIKFYVFDVPEAGGGLLERLSELEKFIAKNPQAGQNLKIIKQVKVKDNAEFEAFAEAVIAKGGEGAVVREPNAPYERKRSKNALKYKKFKDAECEVTAINAGTGKYAGLMGSVTCKALSAA
;
A
#
# COMPACT_ATOMS: atom_id res chain seq x y z
N MET A 1 32.48 60.35 12.60
CA MET A 1 33.83 60.72 12.13
C MET A 1 34.78 59.58 12.48
N ARG A 2 35.63 59.01 11.63
CA ARG A 2 35.90 59.14 10.20
C ARG A 2 36.79 57.94 9.84
N PHE A 3 36.46 57.28 8.72
CA PHE A 3 37.37 56.75 7.68
C PHE A 3 38.37 55.63 8.02
N PHE A 4 38.29 54.44 7.39
CA PHE A 4 38.74 54.08 6.02
C PHE A 4 40.19 53.58 6.02
N ALA A 5 40.41 52.33 5.63
CA ALA A 5 41.67 51.88 5.04
C ALA A 5 41.40 50.66 4.14
N LEU A 6 41.02 50.95 2.89
CA LEU A 6 41.43 50.13 1.76
C LEU A 6 42.88 50.50 1.45
N LEU A 7 43.76 49.50 1.27
CA LEU A 7 44.89 49.65 0.37
C LEU A 7 44.94 48.46 -0.57
N LEU A 8 45.11 48.80 -1.83
CA LEU A 8 45.00 47.99 -3.03
C LEU A 8 46.41 47.88 -3.64
N ALA A 9 46.73 46.70 -4.20
CA ALA A 9 47.70 46.47 -5.30
C ALA A 9 49.19 46.74 -4.99
N ALA A 10 50.20 46.08 -5.56
CA ALA A 10 50.33 45.10 -6.64
C ALA A 10 51.78 44.54 -6.59
N PHE A 11 52.16 43.79 -7.65
CA PHE A 11 53.49 43.32 -8.07
C PHE A 11 53.80 41.85 -7.70
N LEU A 12 54.34 41.01 -8.58
CA LEU A 12 54.40 40.90 -10.04
C LEU A 12 54.92 39.47 -10.32
N ASN A 13 54.60 38.96 -11.51
CA ASN A 13 54.84 37.63 -12.07
C ASN A 13 56.26 37.02 -12.01
N LEU A 14 56.34 35.68 -12.09
CA LEU A 14 57.09 34.81 -13.04
C LEU A 14 57.39 33.45 -12.33
N ALA A 15 57.40 32.26 -12.93
CA ALA A 15 56.89 31.67 -14.16
C ALA A 15 57.21 30.15 -14.11
N SER A 16 56.63 29.40 -15.06
CA SER A 16 56.88 27.99 -15.44
C SER A 16 56.21 26.90 -14.60
N ALA A 17 55.75 25.78 -15.15
CA ALA A 17 55.28 25.36 -16.48
C ALA A 17 55.01 23.86 -16.32
N ALA A 18 53.78 23.41 -16.58
CA ALA A 18 53.53 22.08 -17.15
C ALA A 18 52.10 22.06 -17.73
N GLN A 19 52.04 21.90 -19.04
CA GLN A 19 50.83 21.80 -19.84
C GLN A 19 50.19 20.41 -19.70
N GLY A 20 48.87 20.33 -19.88
CA GLY A 20 48.24 19.06 -20.25
C GLY A 20 46.73 18.98 -20.03
N GLU A 21 46.00 19.10 -21.14
CA GLU A 21 44.78 18.34 -21.44
C GLU A 21 43.45 18.76 -20.77
N ASN A 22 42.72 19.58 -21.54
CA ASN A 22 41.28 19.58 -21.79
C ASN A 22 40.52 18.33 -21.28
N LEU A 23 39.65 18.49 -20.28
CA LEU A 23 38.62 17.51 -19.93
C LEU A 23 37.24 18.16 -20.05
N SER A 24 36.50 17.62 -21.00
CA SER A 24 35.14 17.95 -21.36
C SER A 24 34.21 17.93 -20.14
N SER A 25 33.42 19.00 -20.02
CA SER A 25 32.23 19.04 -19.18
C SER A 25 31.12 18.17 -19.80
N ALA A 26 31.27 16.86 -19.70
CA ALA A 26 30.14 15.96 -19.81
C ALA A 26 29.33 16.07 -18.52
N ALA A 27 28.39 17.02 -18.51
CA ALA A 27 27.32 17.06 -17.53
C ALA A 27 26.62 15.69 -17.56
N SER A 28 26.83 14.88 -16.52
CA SER A 28 26.14 13.62 -16.32
C SER A 28 24.66 13.92 -16.12
N THR A 29 23.90 13.80 -17.21
CA THR A 29 22.45 13.70 -17.24
C THR A 29 22.00 12.36 -16.65
N ASP A 30 22.36 12.09 -15.40
CA ASP A 30 21.67 11.08 -14.60
C ASP A 30 20.63 11.79 -13.76
N ALA A 31 19.54 12.14 -14.45
CA ALA A 31 18.31 12.53 -13.80
C ALA A 31 17.91 11.42 -12.84
N ALA A 32 18.01 11.70 -11.54
CA ALA A 32 17.47 10.86 -10.48
C ALA A 32 16.02 10.50 -10.84
N LYS A 33 15.86 9.29 -11.38
CA LYS A 33 14.58 8.72 -11.77
C LYS A 33 13.80 8.57 -10.47
N LYS A 34 12.92 9.54 -10.18
CA LYS A 34 12.10 9.61 -8.96
C LYS A 34 11.61 8.21 -8.62
N ALA A 35 12.14 7.61 -7.55
CA ALA A 35 11.84 6.23 -7.20
C ALA A 35 10.32 6.05 -7.15
N LYS A 36 9.82 5.13 -7.97
CA LYS A 36 8.38 4.95 -8.12
C LYS A 36 7.82 4.44 -6.78
N PHE A 37 6.78 5.10 -6.28
CA PHE A 37 6.07 4.64 -5.08
C PHE A 37 5.39 3.30 -5.38
N GLU A 38 6.05 2.21 -5.00
CA GLU A 38 5.61 0.84 -5.22
C GLU A 38 5.41 0.15 -3.88
N LEU A 39 4.25 -0.47 -3.73
CA LEU A 39 3.86 -1.26 -2.57
C LEU A 39 3.72 -2.73 -2.97
N LEU A 40 3.76 -3.63 -1.99
CA LEU A 40 3.52 -5.05 -2.20
C LEU A 40 2.17 -5.29 -2.87
N LYS A 41 2.17 -6.09 -3.94
CA LYS A 41 0.95 -6.49 -4.66
C LYS A 41 0.75 -8.00 -4.50
N LEU A 42 -0.43 -8.39 -4.05
CA LEU A 42 -0.80 -9.79 -3.90
C LEU A 42 -0.91 -10.48 -5.27
N SER A 43 -0.39 -11.70 -5.37
CA SER A 43 -0.70 -12.61 -6.48
C SER A 43 -1.94 -13.44 -6.16
N GLU A 44 -2.52 -14.09 -7.16
CA GLU A 44 -3.69 -14.95 -6.94
C GLU A 44 -3.24 -16.32 -6.44
N TYR A 45 -3.94 -16.82 -5.41
CA TYR A 45 -3.85 -18.22 -5.02
C TYR A 45 -4.51 -19.09 -6.10
N LYS A 46 -3.78 -20.13 -6.52
CA LYS A 46 -4.13 -21.09 -7.59
C LYS A 46 -3.77 -22.52 -7.18
N GLY A 47 -3.75 -22.82 -5.87
CA GLY A 47 -3.36 -24.13 -5.35
C GLY A 47 -1.86 -24.27 -5.04
N GLN A 48 -1.10 -23.19 -4.94
CA GLN A 48 0.29 -23.25 -4.47
C GLN A 48 0.36 -23.84 -3.06
N ASN A 49 1.41 -24.58 -2.71
CA ASN A 49 1.57 -25.06 -1.34
C ASN A 49 1.80 -23.88 -0.39
N VAL A 50 0.88 -23.67 0.56
CA VAL A 50 0.91 -22.60 1.58
C VAL A 50 0.99 -23.16 2.99
N GLY A 51 1.36 -24.44 3.15
CA GLY A 51 1.55 -25.05 4.47
C GLY A 51 2.60 -24.30 5.28
N GLY A 52 2.24 -23.96 6.52
CA GLY A 52 3.06 -23.17 7.43
C GLY A 52 3.00 -21.65 7.22
N TRP A 53 2.25 -21.15 6.23
CA TRP A 53 2.12 -19.71 5.96
C TRP A 53 1.13 -19.03 6.92
N LEU A 54 1.12 -17.70 6.92
CA LEU A 54 0.26 -16.89 7.78
C LEU A 54 -0.93 -16.37 6.99
N ALA A 55 -2.14 -16.81 7.37
CA ALA A 55 -3.40 -16.37 6.82
C ALA A 55 -4.00 -15.21 7.64
N SER A 56 -4.65 -14.29 6.94
CA SER A 56 -5.42 -13.19 7.52
C SER A 56 -6.69 -12.95 6.70
N GLU A 57 -7.74 -12.42 7.33
CA GLU A 57 -8.90 -11.93 6.58
C GLU A 57 -8.47 -10.84 5.58
N LYS A 58 -9.02 -10.90 4.36
CA LYS A 58 -8.92 -9.82 3.39
C LYS A 58 -10.02 -8.82 3.70
N LEU A 59 -9.63 -7.63 4.15
CA LEU A 59 -10.57 -6.55 4.41
C LEU A 59 -10.88 -5.80 3.12
N ASP A 60 -12.17 -5.53 2.89
CA ASP A 60 -12.67 -4.76 1.76
C ASP A 60 -12.82 -3.29 2.16
N GLY A 61 -11.68 -2.59 2.24
CA GLY A 61 -11.61 -1.20 2.65
C GLY A 61 -10.81 -0.36 1.66
N VAL A 62 -10.13 0.67 2.18
CA VAL A 62 -9.21 1.48 1.38
C VAL A 62 -7.79 1.31 1.89
N ARG A 63 -6.94 0.66 1.09
CA ARG A 63 -5.52 0.52 1.40
C ARG A 63 -4.85 1.87 1.62
N ALA A 64 -4.17 1.98 2.76
CA ALA A 64 -3.35 3.12 3.10
C ALA A 64 -1.94 2.68 3.52
N TYR A 65 -0.96 3.49 3.14
CA TYR A 65 0.41 3.40 3.59
C TYR A 65 0.69 4.60 4.49
N TRP A 66 1.01 4.35 5.75
CA TRP A 66 1.50 5.39 6.64
C TRP A 66 3.00 5.55 6.42
N ASP A 67 3.46 6.77 6.11
CA ASP A 67 4.87 7.03 5.83
C ASP A 67 5.68 7.50 7.05
N GLY A 68 5.12 7.38 8.27
CA GLY A 68 5.65 7.98 9.49
C GLY A 68 5.04 9.35 9.82
N ARG A 69 4.29 9.95 8.88
CA ARG A 69 3.64 11.26 9.06
C ARG A 69 2.27 11.39 8.40
N ASN A 70 2.08 10.80 7.22
CA ASN A 70 0.88 10.94 6.40
C ASN A 70 0.36 9.56 5.99
N LEU A 71 -0.96 9.44 5.89
CA LEU A 71 -1.59 8.35 5.15
C LEU A 71 -1.49 8.62 3.64
N ARG A 72 -1.06 7.61 2.89
CA ARG A 72 -0.95 7.63 1.44
C ARG A 72 -1.80 6.52 0.84
N SER A 73 -2.58 6.85 -0.18
CA SER A 73 -3.25 5.87 -1.02
C SER A 73 -2.25 4.95 -1.72
N ARG A 74 -2.75 3.87 -2.33
CA ARG A 74 -1.99 2.95 -3.18
C ARG A 74 -1.10 3.62 -4.24
N ASN A 75 -1.50 4.79 -4.75
CA ASN A 75 -0.77 5.53 -5.78
C ASN A 75 0.08 6.69 -5.22
N GLY A 76 0.28 6.74 -3.89
CA GLY A 76 1.14 7.71 -3.22
C GLY A 76 0.50 9.06 -2.92
N LYS A 77 -0.77 9.28 -3.31
CA LYS A 77 -1.52 10.50 -2.96
C LYS A 77 -1.83 10.53 -1.47
N ILE A 78 -1.65 11.68 -0.83
CA ILE A 78 -2.02 11.89 0.57
C ILE A 78 -3.54 11.76 0.73
N LEU A 79 -3.96 11.02 1.75
CA LEU A 79 -5.33 10.91 2.21
C LEU A 79 -5.54 11.92 3.34
N ALA A 80 -6.60 12.72 3.25
CA ALA A 80 -6.91 13.72 4.25
C ALA A 80 -7.62 13.03 5.42
N ALA A 81 -6.97 12.97 6.58
CA ALA A 81 -7.58 12.55 7.84
C ALA A 81 -7.78 13.77 8.75
N PRO A 82 -8.76 13.76 9.67
CA PRO A 82 -8.95 14.86 10.60
C PRO A 82 -7.71 15.09 11.47
N GLU A 83 -7.52 16.34 11.89
CA GLU A 83 -6.48 16.70 12.84
C GLU A 83 -6.63 15.86 14.12
N GLY A 84 -5.54 15.22 14.56
CA GLY A 84 -5.54 14.36 15.73
C GLY A 84 -5.79 12.87 15.46
N TRP A 85 -6.42 12.49 14.34
CA TRP A 85 -6.80 11.08 14.10
C TRP A 85 -5.59 10.12 14.10
N SER A 86 -4.46 10.57 13.55
CA SER A 86 -3.17 9.85 13.54
C SER A 86 -2.12 10.45 14.48
N ALA A 87 -2.50 11.27 15.47
CA ALA A 87 -1.52 12.00 16.30
C ALA A 87 -0.59 11.09 17.11
N HIS A 88 -1.04 9.88 17.45
CA HIS A 88 -0.27 8.91 18.22
C HIS A 88 0.34 7.79 17.37
N PHE A 89 0.31 7.91 16.04
CA PHE A 89 0.87 6.89 15.17
C PHE A 89 2.40 6.88 15.25
N PRO A 90 3.04 5.71 15.00
CA PRO A 90 4.49 5.60 15.09
C PRO A 90 5.22 6.43 14.04
N PRO A 91 6.48 6.80 14.27
CA PRO A 91 7.31 7.52 13.29
C PRO A 91 7.86 6.62 12.17
N PHE A 92 7.41 5.36 12.06
CA PHE A 92 7.85 4.39 11.05
C PHE A 92 6.71 3.94 10.16
N ALA A 93 7.04 3.37 9.00
CA ALA A 93 6.07 3.06 7.97
C ALA A 93 5.18 1.85 8.27
N LEU A 94 3.92 1.92 7.86
CA LEU A 94 2.93 0.84 8.02
C LEU A 94 2.15 0.64 6.72
N ASP A 95 1.74 -0.59 6.45
CA ASP A 95 0.88 -0.94 5.33
C ASP A 95 -0.37 -1.64 5.86
N GLY A 96 -1.54 -1.13 5.49
CA GLY A 96 -2.79 -1.57 6.07
C GLY A 96 -4.01 -1.15 5.26
N GLU A 97 -5.17 -1.46 5.82
CA GLU A 97 -6.48 -1.10 5.27
C GLU A 97 -7.20 -0.13 6.21
N LEU A 98 -7.69 0.99 5.68
CA LEU A 98 -8.67 1.82 6.39
C LEU A 98 -10.02 1.12 6.26
N TYR A 99 -10.64 0.82 7.39
CA TYR A 99 -11.78 -0.09 7.44
C TYR A 99 -12.68 0.16 8.65
N THR A 100 -13.98 -0.13 8.49
CA THR A 100 -15.00 -0.10 9.55
C THR A 100 -15.52 -1.52 9.81
N ALA A 101 -16.38 -2.03 8.91
CA ALA A 101 -17.09 -3.28 9.00
C ALA A 101 -17.32 -3.89 7.60
N ARG A 102 -17.83 -5.13 7.58
CA ARG A 102 -18.09 -5.88 6.34
C ARG A 102 -19.24 -5.26 5.57
N GLY A 103 -19.11 -5.20 4.25
CA GLY A 103 -20.13 -4.63 3.36
C GLY A 103 -20.25 -3.10 3.41
N GLU A 104 -19.28 -2.39 4.01
CA GLU A 104 -19.27 -0.91 4.08
C GLU A 104 -18.26 -0.26 3.11
N PHE A 105 -17.84 -0.95 2.06
CA PHE A 105 -16.77 -0.47 1.16
C PHE A 105 -17.09 0.93 0.58
N GLU A 106 -18.30 1.15 0.07
CA GLU A 106 -18.72 2.42 -0.53
C GLU A 106 -18.69 3.55 0.50
N LYS A 107 -19.13 3.28 1.73
CA LYS A 107 -19.10 4.22 2.86
C LYS A 107 -17.65 4.55 3.23
N ILE A 108 -16.80 3.55 3.43
CA ILE A 108 -15.37 3.72 3.73
C ILE A 108 -14.71 4.56 2.65
N GLN A 109 -14.94 4.22 1.39
CA GLN A 109 -14.39 4.95 0.25
C GLN A 109 -14.84 6.41 0.25
N SER A 110 -16.12 6.68 0.48
CA SER A 110 -16.65 8.04 0.55
C SER A 110 -15.98 8.85 1.66
N ILE A 111 -15.77 8.27 2.84
CA ILE A 111 -15.14 8.95 3.99
C ILE A 111 -13.67 9.24 3.72
N VAL A 112 -12.93 8.26 3.20
CA VAL A 112 -11.46 8.34 3.03
C VAL A 112 -11.06 9.22 1.84
N MET A 113 -11.90 9.30 0.82
CA MET A 113 -11.61 10.08 -0.39
C MET A 113 -12.01 11.56 -0.30
N ASP A 114 -12.79 11.93 0.72
CA ASP A 114 -13.17 13.30 1.03
C ASP A 114 -11.92 14.18 1.26
N LYS A 115 -11.97 15.42 0.77
CA LYS A 115 -10.91 16.44 0.98
C LYS A 115 -11.14 17.28 2.23
N THR A 116 -12.36 17.26 2.77
CA THR A 116 -12.77 17.93 4.01
C THR A 116 -13.20 16.88 5.03
N PRO A 117 -12.25 16.18 5.67
CA PRO A 117 -12.56 14.99 6.45
C PRO A 117 -13.39 15.31 7.71
N SER A 118 -14.53 14.64 7.85
CA SER A 118 -15.38 14.74 9.04
C SER A 118 -14.81 13.95 10.22
N VAL A 119 -14.61 14.62 11.36
CA VAL A 119 -14.19 13.97 12.62
C VAL A 119 -15.16 12.87 13.03
N ALA A 120 -16.47 13.12 12.89
CA ALA A 120 -17.50 12.15 13.24
C ALA A 120 -17.41 10.89 12.37
N ALA A 121 -17.29 11.05 11.04
CA ALA A 121 -17.22 9.91 10.13
C ALA A 121 -15.92 9.09 10.30
N TRP A 122 -14.80 9.78 10.52
CA TRP A 122 -13.50 9.12 10.75
C TRP A 122 -13.39 8.45 12.12
N SER A 123 -14.28 8.74 13.07
CA SER A 123 -14.29 8.07 14.38
C SER A 123 -14.56 6.56 14.27
N GLU A 124 -15.29 6.15 13.23
CA GLU A 124 -15.60 4.76 12.90
C GLU A 124 -14.43 4.06 12.19
N ILE A 125 -13.63 4.81 11.43
CA ILE A 125 -12.51 4.28 10.65
C ILE A 125 -11.37 3.87 11.58
N LYS A 126 -10.85 2.66 11.37
CA LYS A 126 -9.60 2.17 11.96
C LYS A 126 -8.62 1.77 10.87
N PHE A 127 -7.34 1.86 11.18
CA PHE A 127 -6.26 1.40 10.33
C PHE A 127 -5.82 0.01 10.75
N TYR A 128 -6.22 -0.98 9.95
CA TYR A 128 -5.89 -2.38 10.15
C TYR A 128 -4.60 -2.72 9.40
N VAL A 129 -3.50 -2.69 10.14
CA VAL A 129 -2.15 -2.93 9.66
C VAL A 129 -1.93 -4.43 9.43
N PHE A 130 -1.44 -4.76 8.25
CA PHE A 130 -1.05 -6.12 7.89
C PHE A 130 0.44 -6.27 7.58
N ASP A 131 1.22 -5.18 7.59
CA ASP A 131 2.67 -5.23 7.44
C ASP A 131 3.36 -3.94 7.95
N VAL A 132 4.67 -4.03 8.24
CA VAL A 132 5.55 -2.92 8.63
C VAL A 132 6.72 -2.89 7.63
N PRO A 133 6.58 -2.18 6.48
CA PRO A 133 7.43 -2.41 5.30
C PRO A 133 8.92 -2.16 5.48
N GLU A 134 9.29 -1.26 6.38
CA GLU A 134 10.70 -0.89 6.63
C GLU A 134 11.34 -1.68 7.78
N ALA A 135 10.57 -2.54 8.46
CA ALA A 135 11.12 -3.43 9.47
C ALA A 135 11.79 -4.65 8.82
N GLY A 136 12.85 -5.15 9.45
CA GLY A 136 13.55 -6.37 9.01
C GLY A 136 12.86 -7.65 9.48
N GLY A 137 13.26 -8.77 8.90
CA GLY A 137 12.79 -10.10 9.29
C GLY A 137 11.47 -10.54 8.64
N GLY A 138 10.90 -11.62 9.19
CA GLY A 138 9.63 -12.19 8.77
C GLY A 138 8.43 -11.34 9.17
N LEU A 139 7.24 -11.73 8.72
CA LEU A 139 6.02 -10.95 8.92
C LEU A 139 5.69 -10.74 10.41
N LEU A 140 5.88 -11.77 11.25
CA LEU A 140 5.57 -11.66 12.67
C LEU A 140 6.57 -10.76 13.41
N GLU A 141 7.85 -10.81 13.04
CA GLU A 141 8.87 -9.91 13.58
C GLU A 141 8.55 -8.46 13.21
N ARG A 142 8.19 -8.21 11.95
CA ARG A 142 7.79 -6.88 11.47
C ARG A 142 6.54 -6.37 12.19
N LEU A 143 5.52 -7.20 12.37
CA LEU A 143 4.30 -6.82 13.12
C LEU A 143 4.57 -6.64 14.62
N SER A 144 5.54 -7.37 15.19
CA SER A 144 5.91 -7.25 16.60
C SER A 144 6.50 -5.88 16.93
N GLU A 145 7.16 -5.20 15.99
CA GLU A 145 7.59 -3.80 16.14
C GLU A 145 6.40 -2.89 16.46
N LEU A 146 5.30 -3.06 15.72
CA LEU A 146 4.09 -2.29 15.94
C LEU A 146 3.39 -2.69 17.24
N GLU A 147 3.33 -3.98 17.57
CA GLU A 147 2.75 -4.47 18.83
C GLU A 147 3.46 -3.85 20.04
N LYS A 148 4.80 -3.88 20.05
CA LYS A 148 5.62 -3.24 21.10
C LYS A 148 5.40 -1.74 21.17
N PHE A 149 5.24 -1.07 20.02
CA PHE A 149 4.94 0.35 19.98
C PHE A 149 3.59 0.67 20.62
N ILE A 150 2.53 -0.07 20.28
CA ILE A 150 1.18 0.11 20.86
C ILE A 150 1.20 -0.17 22.36
N ALA A 151 1.90 -1.21 22.81
CA ALA A 151 2.03 -1.53 24.23
C ALA A 151 2.65 -0.38 25.04
N LYS A 152 3.64 0.32 24.45
CA LYS A 152 4.27 1.51 25.05
C LYS A 152 3.43 2.80 24.87
N ASN A 153 2.57 2.85 23.86
CA ASN A 153 1.76 4.01 23.50
C ASN A 153 0.29 3.61 23.30
N PRO A 154 -0.47 3.28 24.37
CA PRO A 154 -1.80 2.69 24.23
C PRO A 154 -2.81 3.54 23.45
N GLN A 155 -2.64 4.87 23.45
CA GLN A 155 -3.46 5.80 22.67
C GLN A 155 -3.40 5.54 21.15
N ALA A 156 -2.26 5.07 20.64
CA ALA A 156 -2.13 4.67 19.24
C ALA A 156 -3.14 3.56 18.88
N GLY A 157 -3.38 2.64 19.83
CA GLY A 157 -4.30 1.52 19.68
C GLY A 157 -5.77 1.92 19.51
N GLN A 158 -6.15 3.19 19.69
CA GLN A 158 -7.51 3.66 19.46
C GLN A 158 -7.90 3.58 17.98
N ASN A 159 -6.99 3.97 17.08
CA ASN A 159 -7.22 4.01 15.63
C ASN A 159 -6.33 3.03 14.87
N LEU A 160 -5.35 2.40 15.52
CA LEU A 160 -4.39 1.50 14.90
C LEU A 160 -4.59 0.08 15.43
N LYS A 161 -4.84 -0.86 14.52
CA LYS A 161 -5.10 -2.28 14.83
C LYS A 161 -4.18 -3.16 13.99
N ILE A 162 -3.69 -4.26 14.55
CA ILE A 162 -2.96 -5.28 13.80
C ILE A 162 -3.96 -6.34 13.33
N ILE A 163 -3.94 -6.67 12.04
CA ILE A 163 -4.76 -7.77 11.52
C ILE A 163 -4.22 -9.09 12.08
N LYS A 164 -5.12 -9.88 12.68
CA LYS A 164 -4.81 -11.20 13.19
C LYS A 164 -4.21 -12.09 12.09
N GLN A 165 -3.02 -12.62 12.38
CA GLN A 165 -2.35 -13.62 11.55
C GLN A 165 -2.57 -15.01 12.18
N VAL A 166 -2.93 -15.99 11.36
CA VAL A 166 -3.15 -17.38 11.78
C VAL A 166 -2.27 -18.28 10.93
N LYS A 167 -1.41 -19.08 11.56
CA LYS A 167 -0.60 -20.06 10.84
C LYS A 167 -1.48 -21.21 10.36
N VAL A 168 -1.47 -21.48 9.06
CA VAL A 168 -2.19 -22.61 8.46
C VAL A 168 -1.24 -23.79 8.29
N LYS A 169 -1.72 -25.02 8.48
CA LYS A 169 -0.92 -26.24 8.35
C LYS A 169 -0.74 -26.67 6.89
N ASP A 170 -1.76 -26.45 6.07
CA ASP A 170 -1.83 -26.89 4.67
C ASP A 170 -2.82 -26.02 3.86
N ASN A 171 -2.96 -26.36 2.57
CA ASN A 171 -3.87 -25.68 1.66
C ASN A 171 -5.34 -25.82 2.07
N ALA A 172 -5.74 -27.00 2.57
CA ALA A 172 -7.13 -27.26 2.95
C ALA A 172 -7.55 -26.37 4.13
N GLU A 173 -6.67 -26.17 5.11
CA GLU A 173 -6.93 -25.25 6.22
C GLU A 173 -7.00 -23.78 5.76
N PHE A 174 -6.14 -23.38 4.80
CA PHE A 174 -6.22 -22.03 4.23
C PHE A 174 -7.53 -21.80 3.48
N GLU A 175 -7.96 -22.76 2.66
CA GLU A 175 -9.21 -22.68 1.91
C GLU A 175 -10.41 -22.66 2.86
N ALA A 176 -10.45 -23.54 3.87
CA ALA A 176 -11.49 -23.52 4.91
C ALA A 176 -11.52 -22.20 5.68
N PHE A 177 -10.36 -21.63 6.01
CA PHE A 177 -10.27 -20.29 6.62
C PHE A 177 -10.90 -19.23 5.72
N ALA A 178 -10.56 -19.22 4.42
CA ALA A 178 -11.10 -18.27 3.46
C ALA A 178 -12.62 -18.41 3.29
N GLU A 179 -13.13 -19.63 3.19
CA GLU A 179 -14.55 -19.91 3.09
C GLU A 179 -15.32 -19.51 4.35
N ALA A 180 -14.77 -19.75 5.54
CA ALA A 180 -15.37 -19.33 6.81
C ALA A 180 -15.46 -17.81 6.93
N VAL A 181 -14.49 -17.06 6.39
CA VAL A 181 -14.54 -15.60 6.32
C VAL A 181 -15.65 -15.15 5.37
N ILE A 182 -15.71 -15.73 4.16
CA ILE A 182 -16.71 -15.40 3.14
C ILE A 182 -18.13 -15.72 3.63
N ALA A 183 -18.32 -16.86 4.28
CA ALA A 183 -19.62 -17.28 4.84
C ALA A 183 -20.15 -16.28 5.88
N LYS A 184 -19.28 -15.51 6.52
CA LYS A 184 -19.64 -14.45 7.48
C LYS A 184 -19.68 -13.06 6.83
N GLY A 185 -19.70 -12.98 5.50
CA GLY A 185 -19.78 -11.73 4.73
C GLY A 185 -18.45 -11.00 4.53
N GLY A 186 -17.31 -11.62 4.85
CA GLY A 186 -16.00 -11.06 4.57
C GLY A 186 -15.59 -11.22 3.10
N GLU A 187 -14.59 -10.47 2.65
CA GLU A 187 -14.18 -10.49 1.23
C GLU A 187 -13.47 -11.78 0.82
N GLY A 188 -12.71 -12.36 1.74
CA GLY A 188 -11.86 -13.53 1.50
C GLY A 188 -10.67 -13.56 2.44
N ALA A 189 -9.58 -14.18 2.01
CA ALA A 189 -8.35 -14.29 2.80
C ALA A 189 -7.11 -13.91 2.01
N VAL A 190 -6.08 -13.51 2.72
CA VAL A 190 -4.71 -13.33 2.24
C VAL A 190 -3.81 -14.28 3.01
N VAL A 191 -2.87 -14.93 2.33
CA VAL A 191 -1.84 -15.76 2.95
C VAL A 191 -0.45 -15.27 2.57
N ARG A 192 0.46 -15.20 3.54
CA ARG A 192 1.81 -14.65 3.39
C ARG A 192 2.84 -15.63 3.90
N GLU A 193 3.91 -15.80 3.13
CA GLU A 193 5.07 -16.59 3.53
C GLU A 193 5.69 -15.95 4.80
N PRO A 194 5.92 -16.70 5.89
CA PRO A 194 6.24 -16.11 7.18
C PRO A 194 7.59 -15.39 7.23
N ASN A 195 8.59 -15.85 6.50
CA ASN A 195 9.98 -15.41 6.59
C ASN A 195 10.38 -14.48 5.44
N ALA A 196 9.53 -14.31 4.44
CA ALA A 196 9.79 -13.45 3.30
C ALA A 196 9.88 -11.97 3.74
N PRO A 197 10.89 -11.23 3.24
CA PRO A 197 10.97 -9.80 3.47
C PRO A 197 9.82 -9.08 2.75
N TYR A 198 9.58 -7.82 3.10
CA TYR A 198 8.63 -6.99 2.38
C TYR A 198 9.10 -6.75 0.93
N GLU A 199 8.24 -7.03 -0.05
CA GLU A 199 8.57 -6.90 -1.47
C GLU A 199 7.78 -5.77 -2.14
N ARG A 200 8.47 -4.73 -2.65
CA ARG A 200 7.87 -3.60 -3.40
C ARG A 200 7.51 -3.95 -4.85
N LYS A 201 6.85 -5.08 -5.05
CA LYS A 201 6.43 -5.61 -6.36
C LYS A 201 5.24 -6.55 -6.19
N ARG A 202 4.79 -7.14 -7.30
CA ARG A 202 3.89 -8.30 -7.23
C ARG A 202 4.66 -9.49 -6.67
N SER A 203 4.18 -10.01 -5.54
CA SER A 203 4.87 -11.04 -4.77
C SER A 203 4.25 -12.41 -5.02
N LYS A 204 5.09 -13.45 -5.12
CA LYS A 204 4.66 -14.85 -5.07
C LYS A 204 4.54 -15.35 -3.63
N ASN A 205 5.07 -14.60 -2.66
CA ASN A 205 5.09 -14.89 -1.23
C ASN A 205 3.88 -14.27 -0.51
N ALA A 206 2.96 -13.62 -1.23
CA ALA A 206 1.74 -13.07 -0.68
C ALA A 206 0.60 -13.28 -1.67
N LEU A 207 -0.35 -14.13 -1.30
CA LEU A 207 -1.40 -14.62 -2.17
C LEU A 207 -2.77 -14.20 -1.63
N LYS A 208 -3.67 -13.77 -2.52
CA LYS A 208 -5.07 -13.54 -2.20
C LYS A 208 -5.91 -14.72 -2.68
N TYR A 209 -6.81 -15.18 -1.82
CA TYR A 209 -7.85 -16.13 -2.19
C TYR A 209 -8.92 -15.39 -3.01
N LYS A 210 -9.31 -15.96 -4.14
CA LYS A 210 -10.45 -15.50 -4.93
C LYS A 210 -11.31 -16.71 -5.21
N LYS A 211 -12.53 -16.73 -4.67
CA LYS A 211 -13.51 -17.74 -5.07
C LYS A 211 -13.90 -17.44 -6.51
N PHE A 212 -13.64 -18.36 -7.42
CA PHE A 212 -14.24 -18.30 -8.76
C PHE A 212 -15.75 -18.46 -8.55
N LYS A 213 -16.51 -17.43 -8.89
CA LYS A 213 -17.95 -17.51 -9.01
C LYS A 213 -18.23 -17.46 -10.50
N ASP A 214 -18.55 -18.62 -11.05
CA ASP A 214 -19.10 -18.69 -12.39
C ASP A 214 -20.62 -18.55 -12.28
N ALA A 215 -21.18 -17.82 -13.23
CA ALA A 215 -22.60 -17.63 -13.40
C ALA A 215 -22.89 -17.55 -14.88
N GLU A 216 -24.06 -18.02 -15.29
CA GLU A 216 -24.52 -17.94 -16.65
C GLU A 216 -25.44 -16.72 -16.82
N CYS A 217 -25.34 -16.04 -17.95
CA CYS A 217 -26.24 -14.95 -18.29
C CYS A 217 -26.58 -14.96 -19.79
N GLU A 218 -27.80 -14.55 -20.10
CA GLU A 218 -28.27 -14.36 -21.48
C GLU A 218 -27.84 -12.98 -21.96
N VAL A 219 -27.14 -12.90 -23.10
CA VAL A 219 -26.73 -11.62 -23.70
C VAL A 219 -27.95 -10.95 -24.32
N THR A 220 -28.34 -9.79 -23.80
CA THR A 220 -29.51 -9.02 -24.27
C THR A 220 -29.13 -7.83 -25.14
N ALA A 221 -27.87 -7.37 -25.11
CA ALA A 221 -27.38 -6.33 -26.00
C ALA A 221 -25.86 -6.36 -26.18
N ILE A 222 -25.40 -5.83 -27.33
CA ILE A 222 -23.99 -5.60 -27.65
C ILE A 222 -23.76 -4.08 -27.68
N ASN A 223 -22.87 -3.58 -26.83
CA ASN A 223 -22.56 -2.16 -26.74
C ASN A 223 -21.31 -1.85 -27.57
N ALA A 224 -21.38 -0.81 -28.42
CA ALA A 224 -20.26 -0.40 -29.27
C ALA A 224 -19.05 0.04 -28.45
N GLY A 225 -17.85 -0.36 -28.88
CA GLY A 225 -16.60 0.02 -28.25
C GLY A 225 -16.19 1.46 -28.56
N THR A 226 -15.43 2.05 -27.64
CA THR A 226 -14.83 3.38 -27.78
C THR A 226 -13.30 3.31 -27.71
N GLY A 227 -12.63 4.38 -28.15
CA GLY A 227 -11.16 4.44 -28.16
C GLY A 227 -10.54 3.33 -28.99
N LYS A 228 -9.67 2.50 -28.38
CA LYS A 228 -9.02 1.37 -29.04
C LYS A 228 -9.98 0.30 -29.58
N TYR A 229 -11.26 0.33 -29.18
CA TYR A 229 -12.31 -0.58 -29.64
C TYR A 229 -13.35 0.09 -30.55
N ALA A 230 -13.05 1.26 -31.12
CA ALA A 230 -13.95 1.91 -32.07
C ALA A 230 -14.22 0.99 -33.28
N GLY A 231 -15.50 0.87 -33.67
CA GLY A 231 -15.95 -0.03 -34.74
C GLY A 231 -16.00 -1.51 -34.35
N LEU A 232 -15.67 -1.85 -33.10
CA LEU A 232 -15.74 -3.21 -32.55
C LEU A 232 -16.74 -3.28 -31.39
N MET A 233 -17.04 -4.49 -30.93
CA MET A 233 -17.77 -4.69 -29.67
C MET A 233 -16.94 -4.17 -28.47
N GLY A 234 -17.57 -3.40 -27.58
CA GLY A 234 -16.96 -2.91 -26.35
C GLY A 234 -17.36 -3.73 -25.11
N SER A 235 -18.66 -3.91 -24.88
CA SER A 235 -19.20 -4.70 -23.78
C SER A 235 -20.52 -5.37 -24.18
N VAL A 236 -20.98 -6.32 -23.35
CA VAL A 236 -22.31 -6.91 -23.48
C VAL A 236 -23.15 -6.56 -22.25
N THR A 237 -24.43 -6.30 -22.48
CA THR A 237 -25.44 -6.29 -21.42
C THR A 237 -26.01 -7.69 -21.36
N CYS A 238 -26.00 -8.31 -20.17
CA CYS A 238 -26.60 -9.62 -20.00
C CYS A 238 -27.56 -9.66 -18.80
N LYS A 239 -28.56 -10.52 -18.91
CA LYS A 239 -29.52 -10.83 -17.86
C LYS A 239 -29.09 -12.14 -17.21
N ALA A 240 -28.82 -12.11 -15.90
CA ALA A 240 -28.46 -13.32 -15.16
C ALA A 240 -29.54 -14.39 -15.35
N LEU A 241 -29.14 -15.62 -15.66
CA LEU A 241 -30.06 -16.75 -15.61
C LEU A 241 -30.34 -17.00 -14.13
N SER A 242 -31.60 -16.86 -13.71
CA SER A 242 -32.00 -17.25 -12.36
C SER A 242 -31.70 -18.74 -12.19
N ALA A 243 -31.01 -19.11 -11.10
CA ALA A 243 -30.87 -20.50 -10.72
C ALA A 243 -32.27 -21.12 -10.62
N ALA A 244 -32.51 -22.18 -11.39
CA ALA A 244 -33.72 -22.99 -11.29
C ALA A 244 -33.81 -23.68 -9.92
#